data_AF-C5MF16-F1
#
_entry.id   AF-C5MF16-F1
#
_cell.length_a   1.000
_cell.length_b   1.000
_cell.length_c   1.000
_cell.angle_alpha   90.00
_cell.angle_beta   90.00
_cell.angle_gamma   90.00
#
_symmetry.space_group_name_H-M   'P 1'
#
loop_
_entity.id
_entity.type
_entity.pdbx_description
1 polymer ?
#
loop_
_entity_poly.entity_id
_entity_poly.type
_entity_poly.pdbx_seq_one_letter_code
_entity_poly.pdbx_strand_id
1 'polypeptide(L)'
;MAAMGSNQKIYLGVWNIASPDGELQDIVNAVKSNSRGWDAVHTIAIGNERVNAGEATVAQVQAAVDTSREYLNSNGYTGPIVTVDTLVAYVANPQLCEMSDYLAVNCHPYWDGGVSPGDSGPWLQQQISHLQSVCGTSKEVLITESGWPTQGQAYGSCVPSVENQVEAVSSIVSSLADKVIMFTMYNDYWKFSIGGAGPYGVEYYWGLYGNSPE
;
A
#
# COMPACT_ATOMS: atom_id res chain seq x y z
N MET A 1 10.13 -8.65 12.56
CA MET A 1 11.47 -8.65 11.90
C MET A 1 12.26 -9.96 12.07
N ALA A 2 11.93 -10.85 13.01
CA ALA A 2 12.70 -12.08 13.27
C ALA A 2 12.73 -13.09 12.10
N ALA A 3 11.76 -13.05 11.18
CA ALA A 3 11.68 -13.93 10.01
C ALA A 3 12.30 -13.34 8.73
N MET A 4 12.87 -12.14 8.79
CA MET A 4 13.44 -11.47 7.61
C MET A 4 14.84 -12.03 7.29
N GLY A 5 15.04 -12.40 6.04
CA GLY A 5 16.37 -12.68 5.50
C GLY A 5 17.28 -11.45 5.52
N SER A 6 18.59 -11.65 5.41
CA SER A 6 19.60 -10.59 5.51
C SER A 6 19.44 -9.47 4.47
N ASN A 7 18.88 -9.80 3.30
CA ASN A 7 18.70 -8.87 2.19
C ASN A 7 17.29 -8.28 2.10
N GLN A 8 16.38 -8.65 3.01
CA GLN A 8 15.03 -8.10 3.03
C GLN A 8 14.98 -6.82 3.85
N LYS A 9 14.15 -5.87 3.43
CA LYS A 9 13.76 -4.71 4.23
C LYS A 9 12.25 -4.70 4.45
N ILE A 10 11.80 -4.04 5.50
CA ILE A 10 10.38 -3.96 5.87
C ILE A 10 9.80 -2.58 5.56
N TYR A 11 8.60 -2.58 5.00
CA TYR A 11 7.75 -1.41 4.88
C TYR A 11 6.81 -1.41 6.10
N LEU A 12 6.95 -0.43 6.99
CA LEU A 12 6.19 -0.37 8.24
C LEU A 12 5.03 0.61 8.10
N GLY A 13 3.88 0.29 8.69
CA GLY A 13 2.72 1.18 8.73
C GLY A 13 2.41 1.63 10.16
N VAL A 14 2.02 2.90 10.29
CA VAL A 14 1.32 3.46 11.45
C VAL A 14 -0.14 3.62 11.04
N TRP A 15 -1.03 2.83 11.61
CA TRP A 15 -2.45 2.77 11.25
C TRP A 15 -3.25 3.94 11.84
N ASN A 16 -3.09 4.18 13.15
CA ASN A 16 -3.87 5.17 13.88
C ASN A 16 -3.26 6.58 13.79
N ILE A 17 -3.66 7.34 12.77
CA ILE A 17 -3.18 8.71 12.57
C ILE A 17 -3.71 9.72 13.61
N ALA A 18 -4.79 9.39 14.33
CA ALA A 18 -5.34 10.27 15.36
C ALA A 18 -4.55 10.22 16.67
N SER A 19 -3.82 9.13 16.91
CA SER A 19 -2.94 8.95 18.07
C SER A 19 -1.78 8.02 17.71
N PRO A 20 -0.79 8.52 16.92
CA PRO A 20 0.28 7.68 16.36
C PRO A 20 1.35 7.31 17.40
N ASP A 21 1.42 7.99 18.54
CA ASP A 21 2.52 7.91 19.51
C ASP A 21 2.85 6.48 19.97
N GLY A 22 1.82 5.69 20.26
CA GLY A 22 1.99 4.30 20.73
C GLY A 22 2.63 3.41 19.66
N GLU A 23 2.10 3.47 18.44
CA GLU A 23 2.62 2.67 17.32
C GLU A 23 4.03 3.13 16.91
N LEU A 24 4.30 4.44 16.96
CA LEU A 24 5.63 4.98 16.71
C LEU A 24 6.65 4.49 17.76
N GLN A 25 6.26 4.48 19.04
CA GLN A 25 7.09 3.95 20.11
C GLN A 25 7.37 2.45 19.92
N ASP A 26 6.36 1.67 19.54
CA ASP A 26 6.50 0.25 19.26
C ASP A 26 7.46 -0.03 18.09
N ILE A 27 7.34 0.76 17.00
CA ILE A 27 8.28 0.70 15.87
C ILE A 27 9.71 0.98 16.34
N VAL A 28 9.94 2.07 17.08
CA VAL A 28 11.28 2.43 17.58
C VAL A 28 11.85 1.34 18.47
N ASN A 29 11.04 0.78 19.39
CA ASN A 29 11.47 -0.29 20.28
C ASN A 29 11.81 -1.57 19.51
N ALA A 30 10.97 -1.97 18.56
CA ALA A 30 11.21 -3.13 17.71
C ALA A 30 12.50 -2.95 16.89
N VAL A 31 12.70 -1.78 16.30
CA VAL A 31 13.89 -1.48 15.49
C VAL A 31 15.16 -1.45 16.34
N LYS A 32 15.17 -0.76 17.47
CA LYS A 32 16.34 -0.69 18.36
C LYS A 32 16.70 -2.03 18.99
N SER A 33 15.75 -2.94 19.16
CA SER A 33 16.02 -4.31 19.63
C SER A 33 16.50 -5.27 18.53
N ASN A 34 16.42 -4.87 17.26
CA ASN A 34 16.93 -5.65 16.15
C ASN A 34 18.40 -5.31 15.85
N SER A 35 19.24 -6.33 15.64
CA SER A 35 20.67 -6.15 15.32
C SER A 35 20.96 -5.31 14.07
N ARG A 36 20.02 -5.23 13.11
CA ARG A 36 20.14 -4.41 11.90
C ARG A 36 19.67 -2.97 12.11
N GLY A 37 19.01 -2.65 13.22
CA GLY A 37 18.48 -1.32 13.48
C GLY A 37 17.65 -0.76 12.32
N TRP A 38 17.80 0.54 12.05
CA TRP A 38 17.10 1.22 10.96
C TRP A 38 17.45 0.67 9.57
N ASP A 39 18.56 -0.05 9.38
CA ASP A 39 18.93 -0.67 8.09
C ASP A 39 17.97 -1.82 7.69
N ALA A 40 17.17 -2.33 8.63
CA ALA A 40 16.10 -3.26 8.33
C ALA A 40 14.86 -2.58 7.72
N VAL A 41 14.72 -1.27 7.87
CA VAL A 41 13.51 -0.52 7.46
C VAL A 41 13.72 0.07 6.06
N HIS A 42 12.73 -0.10 5.20
CA HIS A 42 12.67 0.53 3.89
C HIS A 42 11.98 1.88 3.97
N THR A 43 10.75 1.90 4.51
CA THR A 43 9.87 3.07 4.63
C THR A 43 9.02 2.94 5.88
N ILE A 44 8.61 4.07 6.45
CA ILE A 44 7.51 4.13 7.41
C ILE A 44 6.35 4.92 6.79
N ALA A 45 5.19 4.29 6.62
CA ALA A 45 3.95 4.91 6.15
C ALA A 45 3.07 5.34 7.33
N ILE A 46 2.54 6.56 7.26
CA ILE A 46 1.66 7.15 8.26
C ILE A 46 0.25 7.20 7.68
N GLY A 47 -0.62 6.31 8.17
CA GLY A 47 -1.96 6.11 7.65
C GLY A 47 -2.01 5.19 6.42
N ASN A 48 -3.22 4.69 6.16
CA ASN A 48 -3.57 3.93 4.97
C ASN A 48 -5.03 4.26 4.61
N GLU A 49 -5.26 4.86 3.45
CA GLU A 49 -6.59 5.12 2.85
C GLU A 49 -7.56 5.97 3.68
N ARG A 50 -7.06 6.82 4.57
CA ARG A 50 -7.90 7.60 5.50
C ARG A 50 -8.77 8.65 4.80
N VAL A 51 -8.26 9.24 3.73
CA VAL A 51 -9.01 10.23 2.94
C VAL A 51 -10.02 9.51 2.05
N ASN A 52 -9.64 8.42 1.38
CA ASN A 52 -10.57 7.60 0.59
C ASN A 52 -11.75 7.09 1.44
N ALA A 53 -11.48 6.62 2.66
CA ALA A 53 -12.50 6.14 3.58
C ALA A 53 -13.40 7.26 4.13
N GLY A 54 -13.06 8.54 3.93
CA GLY A 54 -13.75 9.68 4.53
C GLY A 54 -13.54 9.78 6.05
N GLU A 55 -12.55 9.07 6.59
CA GLU A 55 -12.26 9.00 8.03
C GLU A 55 -11.34 10.12 8.51
N ALA A 56 -10.58 10.73 7.59
CA ALA A 56 -9.74 11.88 7.89
C ALA A 56 -9.71 12.88 6.73
N THR A 57 -9.52 14.14 7.11
CA THR A 57 -9.21 15.23 6.18
C THR A 57 -7.72 15.21 5.83
N VAL A 58 -7.37 15.76 4.67
CA VAL A 58 -5.99 16.02 4.24
C VAL A 58 -5.17 16.71 5.34
N ALA A 59 -5.74 17.70 6.04
CA ALA A 59 -5.05 18.43 7.10
C ALA A 59 -4.73 17.54 8.32
N GLN A 60 -5.62 16.61 8.68
CA GLN A 60 -5.36 15.65 9.76
C GLN A 60 -4.24 14.67 9.37
N VAL A 61 -4.21 14.22 8.11
CA VAL A 61 -3.11 13.40 7.58
C VAL A 61 -1.78 14.14 7.64
N GLN A 62 -1.74 15.40 7.17
CA GLN A 62 -0.53 16.24 7.26
C GLN A 62 -0.01 16.34 8.70
N ALA A 63 -0.89 16.67 9.65
CA ALA A 63 -0.51 16.82 11.06
C ALA A 63 0.07 15.52 11.65
N ALA A 64 -0.49 14.37 11.28
CA ALA A 64 0.02 13.07 11.70
C ALA A 64 1.40 12.76 11.07
N VAL A 65 1.58 13.07 9.78
CA VAL A 65 2.87 12.91 9.09
C VAL A 65 3.94 13.79 9.73
N ASP A 66 3.64 15.06 10.02
CA ASP A 66 4.60 16.00 10.62
C ASP A 66 5.02 15.55 12.02
N THR A 67 4.05 15.18 12.86
CA THR A 67 4.30 14.66 14.22
C THR A 67 5.15 13.38 14.18
N SER A 68 4.79 12.46 13.29
CA SER A 68 5.52 11.20 13.13
C SER A 68 6.94 11.43 12.62
N ARG A 69 7.12 12.35 11.68
CA ARG A 69 8.42 12.72 11.11
C ARG A 69 9.34 13.31 12.17
N GLU A 70 8.85 14.22 12.99
CA GLU A 70 9.62 14.77 14.12
C GLU A 70 10.05 13.67 15.10
N TYR A 71 9.12 12.82 15.52
CA TYR A 71 9.39 11.73 16.45
C TYR A 71 10.42 10.73 15.91
N LEU A 72 10.25 10.27 14.68
CA LEU A 72 11.13 9.29 14.04
C LEU A 72 12.54 9.87 13.82
N ASN A 73 12.64 11.12 13.36
CA ASN A 73 13.93 11.81 13.20
C ASN A 73 14.65 11.97 14.54
N SER A 74 13.94 12.34 15.61
CA SER A 74 14.51 12.43 16.96
C SER A 74 15.02 11.08 17.50
N ASN A 75 14.53 9.97 16.94
CA ASN A 75 14.94 8.60 17.25
C ASN A 75 15.95 8.01 16.25
N GLY A 76 16.53 8.86 15.38
CA GLY A 76 17.62 8.50 14.48
C GLY A 76 17.19 7.79 13.19
N TYR A 77 15.90 7.75 12.89
CA TYR A 77 15.44 7.31 11.57
C TYR A 77 15.72 8.41 10.55
N THR A 78 16.28 8.03 9.40
CA THR A 78 16.62 8.94 8.29
C THR A 78 16.09 8.43 6.95
N GLY A 79 15.34 7.33 6.97
CA GLY A 79 14.73 6.77 5.78
C GLY A 79 13.44 7.49 5.38
N PRO A 80 12.83 7.08 4.26
CA PRO A 80 11.58 7.65 3.76
C PRO A 80 10.42 7.53 4.75
N ILE A 81 9.64 8.60 4.82
CA ILE A 81 8.36 8.71 5.49
C ILE A 81 7.33 9.19 4.47
N VAL A 82 6.21 8.47 4.41
CA VAL A 82 5.13 8.73 3.46
C VAL A 82 3.78 8.61 4.15
N THR A 83 2.72 9.16 3.55
CA THR A 83 1.33 8.72 3.79
C THR A 83 0.89 7.86 2.61
N VAL A 84 0.00 6.89 2.86
CA VAL A 84 -0.59 6.02 1.84
C VAL A 84 -2.09 6.29 1.74
N ASP A 85 -2.58 6.46 0.51
CA ASP A 85 -4.01 6.49 0.20
C ASP A 85 -4.24 5.86 -1.19
N THR A 86 -5.50 5.76 -1.62
CA THR A 86 -5.77 5.28 -2.99
C THR A 86 -5.28 6.30 -4.02
N LEU A 87 -4.89 5.84 -5.20
CA LEU A 87 -4.53 6.74 -6.29
C LEU A 87 -5.67 7.71 -6.63
N VAL A 88 -6.92 7.25 -6.57
CA VAL A 88 -8.11 8.08 -6.80
C VAL A 88 -8.23 9.19 -5.74
N ALA A 89 -7.97 8.89 -4.47
CA ALA A 89 -7.98 9.90 -3.42
C ALA A 89 -6.87 10.95 -3.59
N TYR A 90 -5.68 10.54 -4.04
CA TYR A 90 -4.61 11.47 -4.41
C TYR A 90 -5.03 12.37 -5.58
N VAL A 91 -5.63 11.81 -6.63
CA VAL A 91 -6.11 12.59 -7.78
C VAL A 91 -7.19 13.60 -7.36
N ALA A 92 -8.09 13.19 -6.45
CA ALA A 92 -9.14 14.06 -5.92
C ALA A 92 -8.62 15.10 -4.92
N ASN A 93 -7.49 14.84 -4.26
CA ASN A 93 -6.90 15.69 -3.23
C ASN A 93 -5.38 15.87 -3.44
N PRO A 94 -4.95 16.64 -4.48
CA PRO A 94 -3.53 16.75 -4.84
C PRO A 94 -2.62 17.33 -3.74
N GLN A 95 -3.18 17.94 -2.70
CA GLN A 95 -2.42 18.35 -1.51
C GLN A 95 -1.70 17.16 -0.81
N LEU A 96 -2.19 15.93 -0.97
CA LEU A 96 -1.52 14.73 -0.45
C LEU A 96 -0.14 14.48 -1.09
N CYS A 97 0.11 15.04 -2.28
CA CYS A 97 1.38 14.86 -3.00
C CYS A 97 2.59 15.53 -2.31
N GLU A 98 2.34 16.48 -1.40
CA GLU A 98 3.39 17.27 -0.74
C GLU A 98 3.90 16.65 0.56
N MET A 99 3.16 15.71 1.16
CA MET A 99 3.41 15.19 2.51
C MET A 99 4.53 14.16 2.59
N SER A 100 4.72 13.43 1.50
CA SER A 100 5.55 12.24 1.44
C SER A 100 6.89 12.50 0.74
N ASP A 101 7.93 11.77 1.15
CA ASP A 101 9.25 11.80 0.49
C ASP A 101 9.18 11.27 -0.95
N TYR A 102 8.28 10.33 -1.22
CA TYR A 102 7.85 9.87 -2.54
C TYR A 102 6.34 9.58 -2.52
N LEU A 103 5.68 9.46 -3.67
CA LEU A 103 4.24 9.19 -3.73
C LEU A 103 3.98 7.70 -3.46
N ALA A 104 3.20 7.39 -2.43
CA ALA A 104 2.87 6.03 -2.04
C ALA A 104 1.36 5.84 -2.14
N VAL A 105 0.90 4.95 -3.02
CA VAL A 105 -0.53 4.81 -3.30
C VAL A 105 -0.96 3.36 -3.48
N ASN A 106 -2.18 3.05 -3.06
CA ASN A 106 -2.83 1.78 -3.40
C ASN A 106 -3.55 1.92 -4.75
N CYS A 107 -3.37 0.95 -5.64
CA CYS A 107 -3.96 0.99 -6.97
C CYS A 107 -4.10 -0.43 -7.53
N HIS A 108 -5.34 -0.88 -7.74
CA HIS A 108 -5.65 -2.22 -8.21
C HIS A 108 -6.38 -2.17 -9.55
N PRO A 109 -5.85 -2.79 -10.62
CA PRO A 109 -6.52 -2.84 -11.93
C PRO A 109 -7.93 -3.43 -11.88
N TYR A 110 -8.17 -4.39 -10.99
CA TYR A 110 -9.49 -5.00 -10.80
C TYR A 110 -10.60 -3.98 -10.52
N TRP A 111 -10.30 -2.90 -9.78
CA TRP A 111 -11.28 -1.87 -9.42
C TRP A 111 -11.49 -0.80 -10.51
N ASP A 112 -10.76 -0.84 -11.62
CA ASP A 112 -11.04 0.03 -12.78
C ASP A 112 -12.30 -0.42 -13.53
N GLY A 113 -12.53 -1.73 -13.59
CA GLY A 113 -13.70 -2.32 -14.24
C GLY A 113 -13.59 -2.50 -15.76
N GLY A 114 -12.51 -2.03 -16.38
CA GLY A 114 -12.23 -2.20 -17.81
C GLY A 114 -10.88 -2.81 -18.16
N VAL A 115 -10.04 -3.13 -17.17
CA VAL A 115 -8.69 -3.66 -17.42
C VAL A 115 -8.71 -5.16 -17.67
N SER A 116 -8.12 -5.60 -18.79
CA SER A 116 -7.81 -7.01 -18.99
C SER A 116 -6.69 -7.43 -18.03
N PRO A 117 -6.72 -8.64 -17.43
CA PRO A 117 -5.67 -9.10 -16.53
C PRO A 117 -4.26 -8.91 -17.10
N GLY A 118 -4.00 -9.31 -18.35
CA GLY A 118 -2.70 -9.13 -19.02
C GLY A 118 -2.26 -7.69 -19.25
N ASP A 119 -3.16 -6.71 -19.14
CA ASP A 119 -2.85 -5.29 -19.28
C ASP A 119 -2.63 -4.58 -17.93
N SER A 120 -2.67 -5.32 -16.81
CA SER A 120 -2.53 -4.78 -15.46
C SER A 120 -1.27 -3.95 -15.25
N GLY A 121 -0.11 -4.43 -15.69
CA GLY A 121 1.17 -3.74 -15.58
C GLY A 121 1.24 -2.45 -16.41
N PRO A 122 1.00 -2.52 -17.73
CA PRO A 122 0.92 -1.32 -18.58
C PRO A 122 -0.11 -0.30 -18.10
N TRP A 123 -1.25 -0.74 -17.57
CA TRP A 123 -2.26 0.16 -17.02
C TRP A 123 -1.76 0.87 -15.75
N LEU A 124 -1.16 0.16 -14.80
CA LEU A 124 -0.56 0.79 -13.61
C LEU A 124 0.53 1.80 -13.97
N GLN A 125 1.33 1.53 -15.01
CA GLN A 125 2.34 2.48 -15.48
C GLN A 125 1.71 3.78 -16.00
N GLN A 126 0.55 3.69 -16.65
CA GLN A 126 -0.22 4.87 -17.06
C GLN A 126 -0.79 5.60 -15.85
N GLN A 127 -1.28 4.89 -14.83
CA GLN A 127 -1.77 5.51 -13.60
C GLN A 127 -0.66 6.25 -12.84
N ILE A 128 0.55 5.69 -12.78
CA ILE A 128 1.73 6.37 -12.21
C ILE A 128 1.99 7.70 -12.95
N SER A 129 2.01 7.66 -14.28
CA SER A 129 2.27 8.84 -15.11
C SER A 129 1.17 9.90 -14.95
N HIS A 130 -0.08 9.46 -14.86
CA HIS A 130 -1.23 10.31 -14.60
C HIS A 130 -1.12 10.99 -13.23
N LEU A 131 -0.82 10.23 -12.18
CA LEU A 131 -0.66 10.75 -10.83
C LEU A 131 0.47 11.80 -10.75
N GLN A 132 1.62 11.53 -11.36
CA GLN A 132 2.73 12.49 -11.42
C GLN A 132 2.31 13.80 -12.12
N SER A 133 1.52 13.70 -13.20
CA SER A 133 0.95 14.87 -13.87
C SER A 133 -0.02 15.65 -12.99
N VAL A 134 -0.89 14.97 -12.22
CA VAL A 134 -1.85 15.62 -11.32
C VAL A 134 -1.13 16.31 -10.16
N CYS A 135 -0.14 15.65 -9.58
CA CYS A 135 0.70 16.20 -8.52
C CYS A 135 1.68 17.29 -9.02
N GLY A 136 1.84 17.47 -10.34
CA GLY A 136 2.80 18.42 -10.90
C GLY A 136 4.25 18.14 -10.49
N THR A 137 4.61 16.88 -10.26
CA THR A 137 5.89 16.48 -9.67
C THR A 137 6.50 15.28 -10.39
N SER A 138 7.83 15.16 -10.29
CA SER A 138 8.59 13.99 -10.74
C SER A 138 9.02 13.08 -9.59
N LYS A 139 8.42 13.23 -8.40
CA LYS A 139 8.65 12.29 -7.28
C LYS A 139 8.43 10.86 -7.76
N GLU A 140 9.22 9.92 -7.23
CA GLU A 140 9.00 8.51 -7.45
C GLU A 140 7.60 8.10 -6.96
N VAL A 141 7.02 7.09 -7.61
CA VAL A 141 5.74 6.51 -7.21
C VAL A 141 5.97 5.04 -6.89
N LEU A 142 5.57 4.65 -5.69
CA LEU A 142 5.48 3.26 -5.28
C LEU A 142 3.99 2.90 -5.12
N ILE A 143 3.56 1.88 -5.86
CA ILE A 143 2.25 1.27 -5.62
C ILE A 143 2.39 0.35 -4.40
N THR A 144 1.81 0.74 -3.27
CA THR A 144 1.98 0.02 -1.99
C THR A 144 1.07 -1.19 -1.86
N GLU A 145 -0.01 -1.24 -2.63
CA GLU A 145 -0.88 -2.39 -2.75
C GLU A 145 -1.40 -2.47 -4.19
N SER A 146 -1.20 -3.64 -4.82
CA SER A 146 -1.83 -4.00 -6.08
C SER A 146 -1.98 -5.51 -6.19
N GLY A 147 -2.97 -5.97 -6.94
CA GLY A 147 -3.21 -7.39 -7.14
C GLY A 147 -4.48 -7.66 -7.92
N TRP A 148 -4.92 -8.91 -7.88
CA TRP A 148 -6.16 -9.37 -8.50
C TRP A 148 -6.76 -10.50 -7.65
N PRO A 149 -8.08 -10.52 -7.38
CA PRO A 149 -8.69 -11.55 -6.56
C PRO A 149 -8.90 -12.86 -7.32
N THR A 150 -8.82 -14.00 -6.61
CA THR A 150 -9.06 -15.33 -7.19
C THR A 150 -10.51 -15.78 -7.14
N GLN A 151 -11.33 -15.17 -6.27
CA GLN A 151 -12.76 -15.47 -6.11
C GLN A 151 -13.55 -14.21 -5.78
N GLY A 152 -14.87 -14.30 -5.89
CA GLY A 152 -15.81 -13.19 -5.70
C GLY A 152 -16.57 -12.90 -7.00
N GLN A 153 -17.14 -11.70 -7.08
CA GLN A 153 -17.91 -11.23 -8.23
C GLN A 153 -17.03 -10.42 -9.17
N ALA A 154 -17.44 -10.30 -10.43
CA ALA A 154 -16.78 -9.42 -11.38
C ALA A 154 -17.07 -7.94 -11.05
N TYR A 155 -16.07 -7.08 -11.25
CA TYR A 155 -16.24 -5.63 -11.30
C TYR A 155 -16.12 -5.18 -12.76
N GLY A 156 -17.23 -4.77 -13.38
CA GLY A 156 -17.25 -4.54 -14.83
C GLY A 156 -16.84 -5.80 -15.62
N SER A 157 -15.80 -5.71 -16.44
CA SER A 157 -15.21 -6.85 -17.16
C SER A 157 -14.10 -7.57 -16.38
N CYS A 158 -13.73 -7.10 -15.18
CA CYS A 158 -12.65 -7.65 -14.37
C CYS A 158 -13.17 -8.86 -13.58
N VAL A 159 -12.90 -10.08 -14.05
CA VAL A 159 -13.38 -11.32 -13.44
C VAL A 159 -12.34 -11.91 -12.47
N PRO A 160 -12.70 -12.22 -11.21
CA PRO A 160 -11.82 -12.96 -10.30
C PRO A 160 -11.61 -14.40 -10.76
N SER A 161 -10.36 -14.85 -10.85
CA SER A 161 -10.00 -16.26 -11.06
C SER A 161 -8.51 -16.46 -10.76
N VAL A 162 -8.07 -17.71 -10.54
CA VAL A 162 -6.65 -18.03 -10.39
C VAL A 162 -5.88 -17.71 -11.68
N GLU A 163 -6.45 -18.03 -12.84
CA GLU A 163 -5.85 -17.74 -14.15
C GLU A 163 -5.65 -16.23 -14.35
N ASN A 164 -6.67 -15.43 -14.06
CA ASN A 164 -6.60 -13.98 -14.19
C ASN A 164 -5.64 -13.37 -13.16
N GLN A 165 -5.57 -13.91 -11.94
CA GLN A 165 -4.56 -13.47 -10.98
C GLN A 165 -3.14 -13.73 -11.48
N VAL A 166 -2.87 -14.92 -12.01
CA VAL A 166 -1.54 -15.25 -12.58
C VAL A 166 -1.19 -14.31 -13.74
N GLU A 167 -2.14 -14.04 -14.63
CA GLU A 167 -1.94 -13.14 -15.76
C GLU A 167 -1.67 -11.69 -15.31
N ALA A 168 -2.49 -11.18 -14.37
CA ALA A 168 -2.32 -9.84 -13.80
C ALA A 168 -0.99 -9.68 -13.07
N VAL A 169 -0.65 -10.62 -12.18
CA VAL A 169 0.62 -10.59 -11.43
C VAL A 169 1.82 -10.66 -12.39
N SER A 170 1.76 -11.52 -13.41
CA SER A 170 2.82 -11.63 -14.42
C SER A 170 2.99 -10.32 -15.20
N SER A 171 1.89 -9.69 -15.60
CA SER A 171 1.89 -8.39 -16.27
C SER A 171 2.50 -7.30 -15.38
N ILE A 172 2.08 -7.20 -14.12
CA ILE A 172 2.59 -6.23 -13.14
C ILE A 172 4.09 -6.42 -12.93
N VAL A 173 4.55 -7.64 -12.64
CA VAL A 173 5.97 -7.94 -12.41
C VAL A 173 6.80 -7.62 -13.65
N SER A 174 6.33 -7.96 -14.85
CA SER A 174 7.06 -7.67 -16.09
C SER A 174 7.22 -6.17 -16.38
N SER A 175 6.29 -5.34 -15.89
CA SER A 175 6.24 -3.90 -16.18
C SER A 175 6.84 -3.02 -15.07
N LEU A 176 6.71 -3.46 -13.81
CA LEU A 176 6.86 -2.61 -12.61
C LEU A 176 7.47 -3.36 -11.42
N ALA A 177 8.35 -4.35 -11.65
CA ALA A 177 8.92 -5.23 -10.61
C ALA A 177 9.44 -4.51 -9.35
N ASP A 178 9.99 -3.30 -9.50
CA ASP A 178 10.58 -2.48 -8.43
C ASP A 178 9.66 -1.37 -7.91
N LYS A 179 8.44 -1.26 -8.44
CA LYS A 179 7.50 -0.16 -8.15
C LYS A 179 6.16 -0.63 -7.55
N VAL A 180 6.02 -1.91 -7.26
CA VAL A 180 4.78 -2.46 -6.70
C VAL A 180 5.08 -3.40 -5.53
N ILE A 181 4.41 -3.18 -4.41
CA ILE A 181 4.27 -4.17 -3.34
C ILE A 181 2.99 -4.95 -3.63
N MET A 182 3.14 -6.26 -3.85
CA MET A 182 2.02 -7.12 -4.20
C MET A 182 1.13 -7.38 -2.98
N PHE A 183 -0.16 -7.12 -3.14
CA PHE A 183 -1.20 -7.42 -2.17
C PHE A 183 -1.89 -8.73 -2.54
N THR A 184 -1.84 -9.78 -1.73
CA THR A 184 -1.15 -9.98 -0.43
C THR A 184 -0.53 -11.37 -0.40
N MET A 185 0.21 -11.75 0.64
CA MET A 185 0.87 -13.06 0.69
C MET A 185 -0.14 -14.22 0.70
N TYR A 186 -1.17 -14.14 1.54
CA TYR A 186 -2.18 -15.19 1.73
C TYR A 186 -3.59 -14.62 1.81
N ASN A 187 -4.59 -15.47 1.68
CA ASN A 187 -5.99 -15.13 1.83
C ASN A 187 -6.31 -14.61 3.24
N ASP A 188 -6.95 -13.45 3.32
CA ASP A 188 -7.26 -12.74 4.56
C ASP A 188 -8.64 -13.12 5.12
N TYR A 189 -8.82 -14.39 5.49
CA TYR A 189 -10.12 -14.88 5.99
C TYR A 189 -10.58 -14.21 7.28
N TRP A 190 -9.65 -13.65 8.05
CA TRP A 190 -9.96 -12.86 9.25
C TRP A 190 -10.79 -11.61 8.95
N LYS A 191 -10.78 -11.07 7.72
CA LYS A 191 -11.63 -9.93 7.32
C LYS A 191 -13.13 -10.22 7.46
N PHE A 192 -13.53 -11.50 7.55
CA PHE A 192 -14.91 -11.89 7.89
C PHE A 192 -15.43 -11.21 9.16
N SER A 193 -14.57 -11.03 10.18
CA SER A 193 -15.00 -10.52 11.49
C SER A 193 -15.00 -8.98 11.61
N ILE A 194 -14.43 -8.26 10.65
CA ILE A 194 -14.18 -6.80 10.79
C ILE A 194 -14.67 -5.92 9.62
N GLY A 195 -15.21 -6.51 8.56
CA GLY A 195 -15.68 -5.76 7.38
C GLY A 195 -16.43 -6.60 6.35
N GLY A 196 -16.39 -7.93 6.48
CA GLY A 196 -17.06 -8.82 5.54
C GLY A 196 -16.31 -8.91 4.22
N ALA A 197 -16.95 -9.50 3.22
CA ALA A 197 -16.30 -9.82 1.95
C ALA A 197 -16.23 -8.62 0.99
N GLY A 198 -16.65 -7.44 1.45
CA GLY A 198 -16.95 -6.29 0.61
C GLY A 198 -18.17 -6.54 -0.31
N PRO A 199 -18.61 -5.52 -1.06
CA PRO A 199 -19.80 -5.62 -1.91
C PRO A 199 -19.67 -6.65 -3.05
N TYR A 200 -18.45 -6.94 -3.49
CA TYR A 200 -18.16 -7.92 -4.55
C TYR A 200 -17.68 -9.27 -4.04
N GLY A 201 -17.57 -9.47 -2.72
CA GLY A 201 -17.16 -10.77 -2.18
C GLY A 201 -15.69 -11.14 -2.41
N VAL A 202 -14.83 -10.18 -2.73
CA VAL A 202 -13.43 -10.42 -3.15
C VAL A 202 -12.40 -10.30 -2.03
N GLU A 203 -12.74 -9.61 -0.94
CA GLU A 203 -11.76 -9.14 0.07
C GLU A 203 -10.91 -10.22 0.72
N TYR A 204 -11.36 -11.48 0.69
CA TYR A 204 -10.67 -12.62 1.29
C TYR A 204 -9.65 -13.29 0.36
N TYR A 205 -9.73 -13.03 -0.95
CA TYR A 205 -9.19 -13.94 -1.97
C TYR A 205 -8.04 -13.33 -2.80
N TRP A 206 -7.33 -12.37 -2.23
CA TRP A 206 -6.21 -11.66 -2.88
C TRP A 206 -4.84 -12.34 -2.66
N GLY A 207 -4.78 -13.42 -1.89
CA GLY A 207 -3.52 -14.09 -1.55
C GLY A 207 -2.81 -14.70 -2.75
N LEU A 208 -1.56 -14.30 -2.99
CA LEU A 208 -0.71 -14.85 -4.05
C LEU A 208 -0.42 -16.34 -3.87
N TYR A 209 -0.30 -16.79 -2.62
CA TYR A 209 -0.05 -18.18 -2.28
C TYR A 209 -1.33 -18.92 -1.86
N GLY A 210 -2.51 -18.31 -2.10
CA GLY A 210 -3.79 -18.85 -1.64
C GLY A 210 -3.89 -18.86 -0.12
N ASN A 211 -4.22 -20.00 0.47
CA ASN A 211 -4.41 -20.10 1.91
C ASN A 211 -3.06 -20.09 2.65
N SER A 212 -3.03 -19.42 3.80
CA SER A 212 -1.88 -19.52 4.70
C SER A 212 -1.63 -20.99 5.06
N PRO A 213 -0.36 -21.44 5.12
CA PRO A 213 -0.01 -22.74 5.68
C PRO A 213 -0.19 -22.69 7.20
N GLU A 214 -1.44 -22.70 7.64
CA GLU A 214 -1.87 -22.99 9.01
C GLU A 214 -2.61 -24.33 9.06
#